data_AF-A0A218UJY6-F1
#
_entry.id   AF-A0A218UJY6-F1
#
_cell.length_a   1.000
_cell.length_b   1.000
_cell.length_c   1.000
_cell.angle_alpha   90.00
_cell.angle_beta   90.00
_cell.angle_gamma   90.00
#
_symmetry.space_group_name_H-M   'P 1'
#
loop_
_entity.id
_entity.type
_entity.pdbx_description
1 polymer ?
#
loop_
_entity_poly.entity_id
_entity_poly.type
_entity_poly.pdbx_seq_one_letter_code
_entity_poly.pdbx_strand_id
1 'polypeptide(L)'
;MRKRAAGVYHREARSGKYRLTFAEARAVCEYEGGRLATLQQLEAARKIGFHVCAAGWMAKGRVGYPIVKAGANCGFGKTGIVDYGIRLNRSERWDAYCYNPNGFVEMSCQMTSLAQLKLLNLKSIKTVLVEIAEFKSFMTVAS
;
A
#
# COMPACT_ATOMS: atom_id res chain seq x y z
N MET A 1 9.12 5.14 8.54
CA MET A 1 8.39 4.25 7.61
C MET A 1 6.91 4.23 8.00
N ARG A 2 5.99 4.66 7.12
CA ARG A 2 4.54 4.59 7.39
C ARG A 2 4.08 3.13 7.20
N LYS A 3 3.45 2.53 8.20
CA LYS A 3 2.97 1.13 8.13
C LYS A 3 1.92 1.03 7.01
N ARG A 4 2.11 0.06 6.09
CA ARG A 4 1.15 -0.29 5.04
C ARG A 4 0.86 -1.79 5.11
N ALA A 5 -0.35 -2.22 4.77
CA ALA A 5 -0.75 -3.62 4.77
C ALA A 5 -1.91 -3.84 3.79
N ALA A 6 -1.81 -4.82 2.89
CA ALA A 6 -2.82 -5.08 1.85
C ALA A 6 -3.27 -3.82 1.09
N GLY A 7 -2.32 -2.91 0.80
CA GLY A 7 -2.59 -1.63 0.13
C GLY A 7 -3.19 -0.54 1.03
N VAL A 8 -3.59 -0.87 2.26
CA VAL A 8 -4.15 0.07 3.25
C VAL A 8 -3.03 0.74 4.04
N TYR A 9 -3.21 2.03 4.34
CA TYR A 9 -2.30 2.80 5.17
C TYR A 9 -3.01 3.96 5.88
N HIS A 10 -2.41 4.42 6.97
CA HIS A 10 -2.92 5.52 7.80
C HIS A 10 -2.33 6.87 7.37
N ARG A 11 -3.13 7.94 7.49
CA ARG A 11 -2.72 9.33 7.27
C ARG A 11 -3.33 10.28 8.29
N GLU A 12 -2.46 11.04 8.92
CA GLU A 12 -2.80 12.22 9.71
C GLU A 12 -2.66 13.47 8.83
N ALA A 13 -3.26 14.60 9.25
CA ALA A 13 -2.96 15.87 8.60
C ALA A 13 -1.49 16.25 8.85
N ARG A 14 -0.93 17.10 7.98
CA ARG A 14 0.37 17.71 8.25
C ARG A 14 0.39 18.53 9.54
N SER A 15 -0.77 19.08 9.93
CA SER A 15 -0.99 19.81 11.18
C SER A 15 -1.24 18.91 12.40
N GLY A 16 -1.12 17.59 12.26
CA GLY A 16 -1.27 16.62 13.35
C GLY A 16 -2.55 15.79 13.31
N LYS A 17 -2.72 14.98 14.36
CA LYS A 17 -3.79 13.99 14.55
C LYS A 17 -5.18 14.62 14.67
N TYR A 18 -6.18 13.98 14.06
CA TYR A 18 -7.60 14.36 14.10
C TYR A 18 -7.85 15.77 13.58
N ARG A 19 -7.29 16.08 12.41
CA ARG A 19 -7.41 17.39 11.77
C ARG A 19 -8.02 17.36 10.37
N LEU A 20 -8.42 16.19 9.87
CA LEU A 20 -9.01 16.05 8.53
C LEU A 20 -10.53 15.88 8.60
N THR A 21 -11.25 16.71 7.85
CA THR A 21 -12.64 16.46 7.47
C THR A 21 -12.73 15.32 6.45
N PHE A 22 -13.94 14.82 6.18
CA PHE A 22 -14.11 13.74 5.20
C PHE A 22 -13.63 14.12 3.78
N ALA A 23 -13.87 15.38 3.38
CA ALA A 23 -13.42 15.89 2.09
C ALA A 23 -11.89 15.99 2.01
N GLU A 24 -11.25 16.51 3.06
CA GLU A 24 -9.78 16.60 3.13
C GLU A 24 -9.13 15.21 3.21
N ALA A 25 -9.70 14.29 3.99
CA ALA A 25 -9.25 12.90 4.07
C ALA A 25 -9.28 12.22 2.69
N ARG A 26 -10.35 12.45 1.92
CA ARG A 26 -10.44 11.96 0.54
C ARG A 26 -9.35 12.56 -0.34
N ALA A 27 -9.20 13.89 -0.33
CA ALA A 27 -8.21 14.60 -1.14
C ALA A 27 -6.78 14.13 -0.83
N VAL A 28 -6.46 13.89 0.44
CA VAL A 28 -5.14 13.36 0.86
C VAL A 28 -4.89 11.97 0.27
N CYS A 29 -5.88 11.07 0.27
CA CYS A 29 -5.70 9.76 -0.33
C CYS A 29 -5.56 9.81 -1.85
N GLU A 30 -6.36 10.66 -2.52
CA GLU A 30 -6.34 10.84 -3.98
C GLU A 30 -5.03 11.46 -4.45
N TYR A 31 -4.50 12.44 -3.71
CA TYR A 31 -3.18 13.04 -3.98
C TYR A 31 -2.05 12.00 -4.01
N GLU A 32 -2.17 10.92 -3.23
CA GLU A 32 -1.19 9.83 -3.18
C GLU A 32 -1.54 8.67 -4.11
N GLY A 33 -2.37 8.92 -5.13
CA GLY A 33 -2.78 7.93 -6.12
C GLY A 33 -3.67 6.81 -5.55
N GLY A 34 -4.26 7.02 -4.38
CA GLY A 34 -5.15 6.09 -3.71
C GLY A 34 -6.58 6.60 -3.62
N ARG A 35 -7.36 5.96 -2.77
CA ARG A 35 -8.71 6.38 -2.39
C ARG A 35 -8.94 6.06 -0.92
N LEU A 36 -10.02 6.55 -0.33
CA LEU A 36 -10.41 6.10 1.01
C LEU A 36 -10.63 4.57 1.00
N ALA A 37 -10.07 3.90 2.01
CA ALA A 37 -10.21 2.47 2.19
C ALA A 37 -11.66 2.11 2.53
N THR A 38 -12.14 0.98 2.03
CA THR A 38 -13.42 0.42 2.50
C THR A 38 -13.24 -0.31 3.83
N LEU A 39 -14.34 -0.53 4.56
CA LEU A 39 -14.33 -1.31 5.80
C LEU A 39 -13.74 -2.72 5.58
N GLN A 40 -14.10 -3.36 4.46
CA GLN A 40 -13.58 -4.69 4.09
C GLN A 40 -12.08 -4.67 3.83
N GLN A 41 -11.57 -3.65 3.15
CA GLN A 41 -10.12 -3.50 2.91
C GLN A 41 -9.36 -3.26 4.23
N LEU A 42 -9.91 -2.42 5.11
CA LEU A 42 -9.33 -2.18 6.43
C LEU A 42 -9.33 -3.46 7.29
N GLU A 43 -10.40 -4.25 7.24
CA GLU A 43 -10.49 -5.54 7.94
C GLU A 43 -9.51 -6.57 7.39
N ALA A 44 -9.33 -6.64 6.06
CA ALA A 44 -8.31 -7.50 5.44
C ALA A 44 -6.90 -7.10 5.89
N ALA A 45 -6.59 -5.79 5.91
CA ALA A 45 -5.33 -5.27 6.42
C ALA A 45 -5.12 -5.61 7.91
N ARG A 46 -6.17 -5.48 8.73
CA ARG A 46 -6.12 -5.85 10.16
C ARG A 46 -5.75 -7.31 10.35
N LYS A 47 -6.37 -8.22 9.60
CA LYS A 47 -6.12 -9.67 9.71
C LYS A 47 -4.66 -10.05 9.45
N ILE A 48 -3.93 -9.26 8.67
CA ILE A 48 -2.49 -9.44 8.42
C ILE A 48 -1.57 -8.56 9.29
N GLY A 49 -2.10 -7.99 10.38
CA GLY A 49 -1.30 -7.28 11.38
C GLY A 49 -1.32 -5.76 11.31
N PHE A 50 -2.23 -5.15 10.53
CA PHE A 50 -2.40 -3.69 10.52
C PHE A 50 -3.14 -3.21 11.77
N HIS A 51 -2.41 -2.53 12.66
CA HIS A 51 -2.89 -2.06 13.95
C HIS A 51 -2.60 -0.56 14.07
N VAL A 52 -3.63 0.24 14.30
CA VAL A 52 -3.52 1.69 14.46
C VAL A 52 -4.53 2.16 15.50
N CYS A 53 -4.04 2.86 16.53
CA CYS A 53 -4.87 3.40 17.61
C CYS A 53 -5.35 4.83 17.31
N ALA A 54 -6.04 5.00 16.20
CA ALA A 54 -6.53 6.31 15.77
C ALA A 54 -7.76 6.17 14.89
N ALA A 55 -8.86 6.82 15.28
CA ALA A 55 -10.08 6.86 14.47
C ALA A 55 -9.85 7.65 13.19
N GLY A 56 -10.26 7.09 12.06
CA GLY A 56 -10.05 7.71 10.76
C GLY A 56 -11.21 7.48 9.81
N TRP A 57 -11.34 8.40 8.86
CA TRP A 57 -12.28 8.34 7.76
C TRP A 57 -11.99 7.16 6.83
N MET A 58 -13.07 6.51 6.40
CA MET A 58 -13.14 5.45 5.40
C MET A 58 -14.14 5.82 4.31
N ALA A 59 -14.22 4.99 3.27
CA ALA A 59 -15.20 5.13 2.20
C ALA A 59 -16.63 5.27 2.75
N LYS A 60 -17.48 6.01 2.01
CA LYS A 60 -18.88 6.34 2.38
C LYS A 60 -19.03 7.21 3.63
N GLY A 61 -17.96 7.79 4.17
CA GLY A 61 -18.02 8.64 5.37
C GLY A 61 -18.16 7.83 6.66
N ARG A 62 -17.70 6.58 6.64
CA ARG A 62 -17.58 5.75 7.85
C ARG A 62 -16.33 6.13 8.63
N VAL A 63 -16.39 6.07 9.95
CA VAL A 63 -15.22 6.29 10.83
C VAL A 63 -14.99 5.06 11.68
N GLY A 64 -13.72 4.70 11.88
CA GLY A 64 -13.34 3.58 12.74
C GLY A 64 -11.84 3.35 12.75
N TYR A 65 -11.37 2.30 13.41
CA TYR A 65 -9.93 1.97 13.47
C TYR A 65 -9.65 0.49 13.75
N PRO A 66 -8.54 -0.08 13.23
CA PRO A 66 -8.24 -1.51 13.32
C PRO A 66 -7.41 -1.89 14.56
N ILE A 67 -7.88 -2.89 15.30
CA ILE A 67 -7.23 -3.47 16.47
C ILE A 67 -6.85 -4.94 16.23
N VAL A 68 -5.56 -5.22 16.25
CA VAL A 68 -5.00 -6.58 16.04
C VAL A 68 -4.78 -7.29 17.35
N LYS A 69 -4.19 -6.59 18.34
CA LYS A 69 -3.94 -7.13 19.68
C LYS A 69 -4.79 -6.36 20.68
N ALA A 70 -5.46 -7.09 21.56
CA ALA A 70 -6.17 -6.49 22.68
C ALA A 70 -5.14 -5.77 23.56
N GLY A 71 -5.38 -4.49 23.84
CA GLY A 71 -4.57 -3.70 24.75
C GLY A 71 -5.46 -2.82 25.61
N ALA A 72 -5.02 -2.55 26.84
CA ALA A 72 -5.77 -1.68 27.76
C ALA A 72 -5.93 -0.26 27.18
N ASN A 73 -4.91 0.22 26.47
CA ASN A 73 -4.85 1.59 25.97
C ASN A 73 -5.58 1.79 24.63
N CYS A 74 -5.95 0.71 23.92
CA CYS A 74 -6.58 0.81 22.62
C CYS A 74 -7.52 -0.36 22.29
N GLY A 75 -8.77 -0.05 21.95
CA GLY A 75 -9.79 -1.06 21.65
C GLY A 75 -10.48 -1.66 22.88
N PHE A 76 -10.23 -1.12 24.09
CA PHE A 76 -10.90 -1.54 25.33
C PHE A 76 -10.89 -3.06 25.56
N GLY A 77 -9.73 -3.70 25.32
CA GLY A 77 -9.57 -5.15 25.46
C GLY A 77 -10.17 -5.99 24.32
N LYS A 78 -10.71 -5.39 23.26
CA LYS A 78 -11.27 -6.10 22.09
C LYS A 78 -10.35 -6.00 20.87
N THR A 79 -10.46 -6.99 19.99
CA THR A 79 -9.85 -6.97 18.64
C THR A 79 -10.93 -6.80 17.58
N GLY A 80 -10.53 -6.38 16.38
CA GLY A 80 -11.47 -6.10 15.28
C GLY A 80 -11.37 -4.65 14.82
N ILE A 81 -12.31 -4.23 13.97
CA ILE A 81 -12.52 -2.81 13.70
C ILE A 81 -13.41 -2.24 14.80
N VAL A 82 -12.92 -1.21 15.49
CA VAL A 82 -13.80 -0.37 16.30
C VAL A 82 -14.49 0.60 15.34
N ASP A 83 -15.76 0.36 15.06
CA ASP A 83 -16.55 1.08 14.06
C ASP A 83 -17.47 2.12 14.73
N TYR A 84 -17.32 3.39 14.35
CA TYR A 84 -18.19 4.49 14.80
C TYR A 84 -19.37 4.72 13.84
N GLY A 85 -19.46 3.92 12.79
CA GLY A 85 -20.52 4.00 11.79
C GLY A 85 -20.31 5.11 10.77
N ILE A 86 -21.31 5.29 9.92
CA ILE A 86 -21.35 6.39 8.95
C ILE A 86 -21.68 7.67 9.70
N ARG A 87 -20.82 8.68 9.61
CA ARG A 87 -21.04 9.99 10.25
C ARG A 87 -21.92 10.85 9.36
N LEU A 88 -22.95 11.45 9.97
CA LEU A 88 -23.79 12.45 9.30
C LEU A 88 -23.04 13.77 9.13
N ASN A 89 -22.31 14.19 10.17
CA ASN A 89 -21.48 15.39 10.11
C ASN A 89 -20.13 15.08 9.47
N ARG A 90 -20.01 15.38 8.18
CA ARG A 90 -18.78 15.19 7.39
C ARG A 90 -17.69 16.22 7.65
N SER A 91 -17.97 17.23 8.49
CA SER A 91 -17.03 18.24 8.94
C SER A 91 -16.36 17.90 10.28
N GLU A 92 -16.74 16.79 10.91
CA GLU A 92 -15.96 16.23 12.02
C GLU A 92 -14.52 15.97 11.61
N ARG A 93 -13.60 16.04 12.57
CA ARG A 93 -12.17 15.89 12.30
C ARG A 93 -11.65 14.57 12.84
N TRP A 94 -11.09 13.79 11.95
CA TRP A 94 -10.49 12.48 12.21
C TRP A 94 -9.20 12.35 11.40
N ASP A 95 -8.56 11.19 11.48
CA ASP A 95 -7.49 10.83 10.55
C ASP A 95 -8.08 10.21 9.28
N ALA A 96 -7.26 9.60 8.41
CA ALA A 96 -7.72 8.95 7.20
C ALA A 96 -7.10 7.56 7.02
N TYR A 97 -7.93 6.60 6.59
CA TYR A 97 -7.47 5.32 6.08
C TYR A 97 -7.56 5.33 4.56
N CYS A 98 -6.41 5.27 3.91
CA CYS A 98 -6.29 5.23 2.47
C CYS A 98 -6.00 3.82 1.98
N TYR A 99 -6.40 3.54 0.76
CA TYR A 99 -6.12 2.31 0.03
C TYR A 99 -5.51 2.67 -1.32
N ASN A 100 -4.33 2.13 -1.58
CA ASN A 100 -3.71 2.17 -2.89
C ASN A 100 -3.20 0.74 -3.21
N PRO A 101 -3.83 0.03 -4.18
CA PRO A 101 -3.37 -1.31 -4.56
C PRO A 101 -1.97 -1.26 -5.18
N ASN A 102 -1.63 -0.15 -5.83
CA ASN A 102 -0.32 0.12 -6.41
C ASN A 102 0.64 0.72 -5.38
N GLY A 103 0.23 0.90 -4.12
CA GLY A 103 1.12 1.36 -3.05
C GLY A 103 2.22 0.36 -2.69
N PHE A 104 2.06 -0.90 -3.10
CA PHE A 104 3.16 -1.88 -3.10
C PHE A 104 4.17 -1.60 -4.22
N VAL A 105 3.71 -1.00 -5.31
CA VAL A 105 4.56 -0.60 -6.45
C VAL A 105 5.45 0.56 -6.09
N GLU A 106 5.21 1.34 -5.04
CA GLU A 106 6.22 2.32 -4.58
C GLU A 106 7.35 1.69 -3.76
N MET A 107 7.07 0.63 -2.99
CA MET A 107 8.15 -0.13 -2.33
C MET A 107 8.85 -1.06 -3.33
N SER A 108 8.12 -1.54 -4.34
CA SER A 108 8.70 -2.27 -5.46
C SER A 108 9.15 -1.36 -6.61
N CYS A 109 9.01 -0.03 -6.56
CA CYS A 109 9.68 0.91 -7.47
C CYS A 109 11.04 1.34 -6.87
N GLN A 110 11.55 0.57 -5.91
CA GLN A 110 12.99 0.31 -5.80
C GLN A 110 13.39 -1.06 -6.39
N MET A 111 12.44 -1.87 -6.87
CA MET A 111 12.70 -3.20 -7.44
C MET A 111 12.26 -3.40 -8.89
N THR A 112 11.44 -2.54 -9.48
CA THR A 112 10.93 -2.67 -10.85
C THR A 112 10.79 -1.31 -11.50
N SER A 113 11.91 -0.61 -11.66
CA SER A 113 12.08 0.32 -12.77
C SER A 113 12.26 -0.51 -14.06
N LEU A 114 11.17 -0.72 -14.79
CA LEU A 114 11.17 -1.04 -16.22
C LEU A 114 11.31 0.24 -17.07
N ALA A 115 12.14 1.19 -16.65
CA ALA A 115 12.66 2.26 -17.50
C ALA A 115 14.16 1.95 -17.76
N GLN A 116 14.45 0.83 -18.39
CA GLN A 116 14.66 0.68 -19.84
C GLN A 116 15.95 1.35 -20.35
N LEU A 117 16.66 0.60 -21.21
CA LEU A 117 17.75 0.98 -22.15
C LEU A 117 19.21 0.68 -21.80
N LYS A 118 19.64 0.57 -20.53
CA LYS A 118 21.07 0.29 -20.25
C LYS A 118 21.50 -1.18 -20.35
N LEU A 119 20.60 -2.14 -20.13
CA LEU A 119 20.97 -3.57 -20.12
C LEU A 119 20.80 -4.28 -21.47
N LEU A 120 20.01 -3.72 -22.40
CA LEU A 120 19.82 -4.32 -23.72
C LEU A 120 20.78 -3.80 -24.79
N ASN A 121 21.73 -2.93 -24.45
CA ASN A 121 22.67 -2.40 -25.42
C ASN A 121 24.09 -2.36 -24.87
N LEU A 122 24.76 -3.53 -24.94
CA LEU A 122 26.20 -3.73 -25.27
C LEU A 122 26.73 -5.10 -24.81
N LYS A 123 25.95 -6.18 -24.90
CA LYS A 123 26.58 -7.46 -25.30
C LYS A 123 26.63 -7.44 -26.81
N SER A 124 27.82 -7.12 -27.34
CA SER A 124 28.09 -7.02 -28.76
C SER A 124 27.52 -8.24 -29.48
N ILE A 125 26.83 -8.03 -30.61
CA ILE A 125 26.31 -9.11 -31.48
C ILE A 125 27.41 -10.15 -31.79
N LYS A 126 28.68 -9.74 -31.78
CA LYS A 126 29.84 -10.64 -31.89
C LYS A 126 29.88 -11.67 -30.75
N THR A 127 29.60 -11.29 -29.50
CA THR A 127 29.64 -12.19 -28.33
C THR A 127 28.53 -13.24 -28.39
N VAL A 128 27.32 -12.84 -28.79
CA VAL A 128 26.17 -13.76 -28.91
C VAL A 128 26.38 -14.76 -30.05
N LEU A 129 26.97 -14.32 -31.18
CA LEU A 129 27.28 -15.21 -32.29
C LEU A 129 28.41 -16.20 -31.96
N VAL A 130 29.36 -15.81 -31.10
CA VAL A 130 30.42 -16.71 -30.61
C VAL A 130 29.84 -17.79 -29.69
N GLU A 131 28.97 -17.43 -28.74
CA GLU A 131 28.29 -18.41 -27.87
C GLU A 131 27.42 -19.39 -28.67
N ILE A 132 26.73 -18.92 -29.71
CA ILE A 132 25.93 -19.79 -30.59
C ILE A 132 26.82 -20.72 -31.45
N ALA A 133 27.99 -20.24 -31.88
CA ALA A 133 28.96 -21.06 -32.61
C ALA A 133 29.61 -22.15 -31.74
N GLU A 134 29.96 -21.83 -30.49
CA GLU A 134 30.49 -22.81 -29.52
C GLU A 134 29.44 -23.89 -29.20
N PHE A 135 28.17 -23.50 -29.04
CA PHE A 135 27.09 -24.45 -28.77
C PHE A 135 26.82 -25.38 -29.97
N LYS A 136 26.92 -24.87 -31.20
CA LYS A 136 26.84 -25.70 -32.42
C LYS A 136 28.04 -26.65 -32.56
N SER A 137 29.24 -26.21 -32.19
CA SER A 137 30.43 -27.06 -32.19
C SER A 137 30.29 -28.22 -31.20
N PHE A 138 29.67 -27.99 -30.04
CA PHE A 138 29.41 -29.03 -29.03
C PHE A 138 28.40 -30.09 -29.53
N MET A 139 27.35 -29.66 -30.23
CA MET A 139 26.31 -30.57 -30.76
C MET A 139 26.80 -31.39 -31.97
N THR A 140 27.86 -30.96 -32.65
CA THR A 140 28.42 -31.68 -33.82
C THR A 140 29.42 -32.77 -33.41
N VAL A 141 29.92 -32.74 -32.18
CA VAL A 141 30.85 -33.75 -31.62
C VAL A 141 30.12 -34.83 -30.81
N ALA A 142 28.82 -34.64 -30.55
CA ALA A 142 27.96 -35.57 -29.80
C ALA A 142 27.13 -36.51 -30.70
N SER A 143 27.57 -36.81 -31.93
CA SER A 143 26.95 -37.77 -32.85
C SER A 143 27.98 -38.65 -33.53
#